data_AF-A0A455X4M3-F1
#
_entry.id   AF-A0A455X4M3-F1
#
_cell.length_a   1.000
_cell.length_b   1.000
_cell.length_c   1.000
_cell.angle_alpha   90.00
_cell.angle_beta   90.00
_cell.angle_gamma   90.00
#
_symmetry.space_group_name_H-M   'P 1'
#
loop_
_entity.id
_entity.type
_entity.pdbx_description
1 polymer ?
#
loop_
_entity_poly.entity_id
_entity_poly.type
_entity_poly.pdbx_seq_one_letter_code
_entity_poly.pdbx_strand_id
1 'polypeptide(L)' 'MKNSTLYHDGCDICASVGQEVVNLIGLANLDIVHIGLNPSKQIEAKNKGVKAFPALVLNNGNILHFNVEEHEGSVDCLF' A
#
# COMPACT_ATOMS: atom_id res chain seq x y z
N MET A 1 -0.10 -0.99 -19.13
CA MET A 1 -1.24 -0.40 -18.39
C MET A 1 -0.69 0.05 -17.05
N LYS A 2 -1.13 1.19 -16.50
CA LYS A 2 -0.64 1.61 -15.16
C LYS A 2 -1.37 0.74 -14.14
N ASN A 3 -0.64 -0.15 -13.48
CA ASN A 3 -1.15 -0.97 -12.38
C ASN A 3 -0.97 -0.20 -11.08
N SER A 4 -1.93 -0.34 -10.16
CA SER A 4 -1.72 0.16 -8.81
C SER A 4 -0.67 -0.73 -8.12
N THR A 5 0.21 -0.14 -7.31
CA THR A 5 1.31 -0.89 -6.68
C THR A 5 1.00 -1.12 -5.21
N LEU A 6 0.91 -2.38 -4.79
CA LEU A 6 0.78 -2.77 -3.38
C LEU A 6 2.17 -3.05 -2.81
N TYR A 7 2.66 -2.16 -1.96
CA TYR A 7 3.90 -2.37 -1.21
C TYR A 7 3.62 -3.03 0.13
N HIS A 8 4.40 -4.04 0.48
CA HIS A 8 4.32 -4.74 1.75
C HIS A 8 5.71 -5.19 2.23
N ASP A 9 5.83 -5.56 3.50
CA ASP A 9 7.07 -6.03 4.12
C ASP A 9 7.01 -7.51 4.56
N GLY A 10 5.85 -8.16 4.39
CA GLY A 10 5.66 -9.58 4.72
C GLY A 10 5.06 -9.82 6.11
N CYS A 11 4.62 -8.75 6.78
CA CYS A 11 3.87 -8.80 8.03
C CYS A 11 2.58 -9.63 7.95
N ASP A 12 2.08 -10.15 9.07
CA ASP A 12 0.85 -10.96 9.10
C ASP A 12 -0.37 -10.20 8.52
N ILE A 13 -0.50 -8.91 8.82
CA ILE A 13 -1.57 -8.06 8.28
C ILE A 13 -1.45 -7.82 6.77
N CYS A 14 -0.25 -7.95 6.22
CA CYS A 14 -0.01 -7.80 4.79
C CYS A 14 -0.76 -8.90 4.00
N ALA A 15 -0.93 -10.09 4.57
CA ALA A 15 -1.65 -11.20 3.94
C ALA A 15 -3.16 -10.91 3.84
N SER A 16 -3.78 -10.44 4.93
CA SER A 16 -5.22 -10.12 4.94
C SER A 16 -5.54 -8.93 4.04
N VAL A 17 -4.78 -7.84 4.15
CA VAL A 17 -4.94 -6.66 3.30
C VAL A 17 -4.68 -7.00 1.84
N GLY A 18 -3.63 -7.77 1.55
CA GLY A 18 -3.29 -8.17 0.18
C GLY A 18 -4.43 -8.95 -0.48
N GLN A 19 -5.04 -9.89 0.24
CA GLN A 19 -6.16 -10.66 -0.30
C GLN A 19 -7.38 -9.78 -0.60
N GLU A 20 -7.74 -8.86 0.30
CA GLU A 20 -8.88 -7.94 0.07
C GLU A 20 -8.61 -7.00 -1.11
N VAL A 21 -7.41 -6.44 -1.20
CA VAL A 21 -7.02 -5.56 -2.31
C VAL A 21 -7.06 -6.32 -3.65
N VAL A 22 -6.60 -7.57 -3.68
CA VAL A 22 -6.71 -8.44 -4.86
C VAL A 22 -8.17 -8.73 -5.21
N ASN A 23 -9.04 -8.96 -4.23
CA ASN A 23 -10.46 -9.21 -4.48
C ASN A 23 -11.17 -7.98 -5.06
N LEU A 24 -10.80 -6.78 -4.63
CA LEU A 24 -11.42 -5.52 -5.07
C LEU A 24 -10.92 -5.04 -6.43
N ILE A 25 -9.60 -5.12 -6.65
CA ILE A 25 -8.95 -4.50 -7.82
C ILE A 25 -8.62 -5.55 -8.90
N GLY A 26 -8.49 -6.81 -8.51
CA GLY A 26 -8.06 -7.90 -9.37
C GLY A 26 -6.54 -7.97 -9.51
N LEU A 27 -5.99 -9.19 -9.40
CA LEU A 27 -4.54 -9.42 -9.43
C LEU A 27 -3.87 -8.88 -10.71
N ALA A 28 -4.56 -8.92 -11.86
CA ALA A 28 -4.03 -8.44 -13.13
C ALA A 28 -3.79 -6.91 -13.17
N ASN A 29 -4.41 -6.15 -12.25
CA ASN A 29 -4.32 -4.70 -12.17
C ASN A 29 -3.39 -4.23 -11.03
N LEU A 30 -2.69 -5.16 -10.38
CA LEU A 30 -1.85 -4.91 -9.23
C LEU A 30 -0.40 -5.34 -9.48
N ASP A 31 0.52 -4.45 -9.13
CA ASP A 31 1.93 -4.80 -8.96
C ASP A 31 2.19 -5.00 -7.46
N ILE A 32 2.44 -6.25 -7.04
CA ILE A 32 2.70 -6.57 -5.63
C ILE A 32 4.21 -6.56 -5.39
N VAL A 33 4.66 -5.71 -4.46
CA VAL A 33 6.07 -5.46 -4.20
C VAL A 33 6.41 -5.72 -2.75
N HIS A 34 7.25 -6.72 -2.51
CA HIS A 34 7.83 -7.01 -1.21
C HIS A 34 9.08 -6.15 -0.97
N ILE A 35 9.01 -5.16 -0.08
CA ILE A 35 10.10 -4.22 0.16
C ILE A 35 11.29 -4.85 0.91
N GLY A 36 11.05 -5.82 1.81
CA GLY A 36 12.11 -6.57 2.48
C GLY A 36 13.03 -7.39 1.55
N LEU A 37 12.59 -7.69 0.32
CA LEU A 37 13.39 -8.41 -0.67
C LEU A 37 14.13 -7.49 -1.65
N ASN A 38 13.76 -6.20 -1.71
CA ASN A 38 14.34 -5.25 -2.66
C ASN A 38 14.48 -3.85 -2.03
N PRO A 39 15.66 -3.51 -1.48
CA PRO A 39 15.91 -2.21 -0.86
C PRO A 39 15.65 -1.02 -1.79
N SER A 40 15.89 -1.15 -3.10
CA SER A 40 15.61 -0.09 -4.07
C SER A 40 14.12 0.21 -4.17
N LYS A 41 13.25 -0.79 -3.98
CA LYS A 41 11.79 -0.61 -3.95
C LYS A 41 11.31 0.08 -2.68
N GLN A 42 12.01 -0.11 -1.56
CA GLN A 42 11.72 0.65 -0.35
C GLN A 42 11.99 2.15 -0.55
N ILE A 43 13.11 2.50 -1.22
CA ILE A 43 13.44 3.89 -1.54
C ILE A 43 12.41 4.49 -2.51
N GLU A 44 12.02 3.73 -3.54
CA GLU A 44 10.97 4.13 -4.48
C GLU A 44 9.64 4.41 -3.76
N ALA A 45 9.22 3.52 -2.86
CA ALA A 45 8.01 3.68 -2.07
C ALA A 45 8.05 4.94 -1.19
N LYS A 46 9.16 5.17 -0.48
CA LYS A 46 9.35 6.38 0.34
C LYS A 46 9.30 7.66 -0.49
N ASN A 47 9.95 7.67 -1.65
CA ASN A 47 9.94 8.81 -2.57
C ASN A 47 8.53 9.09 -3.14
N LYS A 48 7.69 8.05 -3.26
CA LYS A 48 6.28 8.18 -3.63
C LYS A 48 5.40 8.68 -2.48
N GLY A 49 5.92 8.81 -1.26
CA GLY A 49 5.17 9.27 -0.07
C GLY A 49 4.63 8.14 0.81
N VAL A 50 5.06 6.89 0.59
CA VAL A 50 4.67 5.77 1.45
C VAL A 50 5.33 5.90 2.82
N LYS A 51 4.52 5.98 3.88
CA LYS A 51 4.98 6.16 5.27
C LYS A 51 4.92 4.87 6.09
N ALA A 52 4.01 3.96 5.76
CA ALA A 52 3.78 2.70 6.45
C ALA A 52 3.44 1.58 5.45
N PHE A 53 3.55 0.33 5.88
CA PHE A 53 3.15 -0.85 5.11
C PHE A 53 2.10 -1.65 5.90
N PRO A 54 1.18 -2.35 5.22
CA PRO A 54 0.98 -2.37 3.77
C PRO A 54 0.39 -1.07 3.21
N ALA A 55 0.76 -0.71 1.98
CA ALA A 55 0.28 0.49 1.30
C ALA A 55 0.02 0.27 -0.19
N LEU A 56 -1.10 0.81 -0.68
CA LEU A 56 -1.48 0.79 -2.08
C LEU A 56 -1.26 2.17 -2.70
N VAL A 57 -0.41 2.23 -3.72
CA VAL A 57 -0.21 3.44 -4.54
C VAL A 57 -1.06 3.31 -5.80
N LEU A 58 -2.03 4.20 -5.93
CA LEU A 58 -2.94 4.25 -7.07
C LEU A 58 -2.32 4.97 -8.26
N ASN A 59 -2.89 4.74 -9.44
CA ASN A 59 -2.43 5.33 -10.70
C ASN A 59 -2.46 6.87 -10.75
N ASN A 60 -3.34 7.48 -9.94
CA ASN A 60 -3.47 8.93 -9.81
C ASN A 60 -2.47 9.52 -8.79
N GLY A 61 -1.60 8.71 -8.20
CA GLY A 61 -0.62 9.12 -7.20
C GLY A 61 -1.14 9.12 -5.77
N ASN A 62 -2.43 8.85 -5.54
CA ASN A 62 -2.96 8.71 -4.19
C ASN A 62 -2.40 7.46 -3.53
N ILE A 63 -2.22 7.53 -2.20
CA ILE A 63 -1.70 6.43 -1.40
C ILE A 63 -2.73 6.07 -0.36
N LEU A 64 -3.06 4.80 -0.28
CA LEU A 64 -3.89 4.23 0.76
C LEU A 64 -2.98 3.43 1.69
N HIS A 65 -2.86 3.89 2.93
CA HIS A 65 -2.20 3.13 4.01
C HIS A 65 -3.27 2.34 4.75
N PHE A 66 -2.97 1.08 5.07
CA PHE A 66 -3.92 0.21 5.76
C PHE A 66 -3.47 -0.04 7.18
N ASN A 67 -4.41 0.08 8.12
CA ASN A 67 -4.24 -0.25 9.53
C ASN A 67 -2.96 0.32 10.16
N VAL A 68 -2.77 1.63 10.01
CA VAL A 68 -1.66 2.38 10.60
C VAL A 68 -1.95 2.71 12.06
N GLU A 69 -1.00 2.44 12.96
CA GLU A 69 -1.16 2.69 14.40
C GLU A 69 -1.13 4.20 14.75
N GLU A 70 -0.51 5.03 13.92
CA GLU A 70 -0.42 6.48 14.10
C GLU A 70 -1.56 7.21 13.36
N HIS A 71 -2.70 7.35 14.03
CA HIS A 71 -3.70 8.36 13.67
C HIS A 71 -3.26 9.74 14.21
N GLU A 72 -2.36 10.45 13.51
CA GLU A 72 -2.22 11.90 13.74
C GLU A 72 -3.34 12.64 13.01
N GLY A 73 -4.54 12.65 13.59
CA GLY A 73 -5.64 13.45 13.07
C GLY A 73 -6.96 13.13 13.75
N SER A 74 -7.51 14.15 14.42
CA SER A 74 -8.90 14.19 14.86
C SER A 74 -9.82 13.81 13.70
N VAL A 75 -10.49 12.67 13.84
CA VAL A 75 -11.48 12.18 12.89
C VAL A 75 -12.71 13.07 12.96
N ASP A 76 -12.69 14.16 12.20
CA ASP A 76 -13.90 14.77 11.63
C ASP A 76 -14.02 14.20 10.21
N CYS A 77 -14.27 12.90 10.12
CA CYS A 77 -14.56 12.23 8.86
C CYS A 77 -15.98 12.63 8.41
N LEU A 78 -16.08 13.77 7.75
CA LEU A 78 -17.25 14.14 6.95
C LEU A 78 -16.95 13.88 5.47
N PHE A 79 -17.13 12.61 5.09
CA PHE A 79 -17.45 12.22 3.72
C PHE A 79 -18.57 11.18 3.79
#